data_AF-A0A9E5K4S8-F1
#
_entry.id   AF-A0A9E5K4S8-F1
#
_cell.length_a   1.000
_cell.length_b   1.000
_cell.length_c   1.000
_cell.angle_alpha   90.00
_cell.angle_beta   90.00
_cell.angle_gamma   90.00
#
_symmetry.space_group_name_H-M   'P 1'
#
loop_
_entity.id
_entity.type
_entity.pdbx_description
1 polymer ?
#
loop_
_entity_poly.entity_id
_entity_poly.type
_entity_poly.pdbx_seq_one_letter_code
_entity_poly.pdbx_strand_id
1 'polypeptide(L)'
;MRKFGLFVLAIGMVTLATAQEKEKAVPRSAGELKAIESLRKMGALVLEVAQNDNHLDISYLQPDEKFGDAHLAPLKELKGVVHLNLRNQPITDALLVHIKSVDSLTQLHLEKTKVTDKGLAELKGLKNLEYL
;
A
#
# COMPACT_ATOMS: atom_id res chain seq x y z
N MET A 1 -10.15 -61.81 44.76
CA MET A 1 -8.75 -61.67 44.28
C MET A 1 -8.76 -61.05 42.88
N ARG A 2 -8.01 -59.94 42.69
CA ARG A 2 -7.40 -59.46 41.40
C ARG A 2 -8.41 -58.97 40.32
N LYS A 3 -8.30 -57.80 39.66
CA LYS A 3 -7.31 -56.70 39.55
C LYS A 3 -8.05 -55.47 38.97
N PHE A 4 -7.52 -54.29 39.28
CA PHE A 4 -7.88 -52.98 38.73
C PHE A 4 -7.86 -52.91 37.20
N GLY A 5 -8.82 -52.18 36.63
CA GLY A 5 -8.81 -51.69 35.25
C GLY A 5 -9.40 -50.28 35.22
N LEU A 6 -8.56 -49.28 35.46
CA LEU A 6 -8.80 -47.88 35.15
C LEU A 6 -8.61 -47.72 33.63
N PHE A 7 -9.45 -46.98 32.92
CA PHE A 7 -9.04 -46.00 31.89
C PHE A 7 -10.23 -45.30 31.19
N VAL A 8 -10.22 -43.97 31.34
CA VAL A 8 -10.55 -42.90 30.37
C VAL A 8 -12.03 -42.59 30.06
N LEU A 9 -12.45 -41.59 30.84
CA LEU A 9 -13.43 -40.53 30.59
C LEU A 9 -13.49 -40.06 29.13
N ALA A 10 -14.64 -40.24 28.48
CA ALA A 10 -15.01 -39.55 27.26
C ALA A 10 -15.49 -38.13 27.62
N ILE A 11 -14.70 -37.10 27.32
CA ILE A 11 -15.20 -35.73 27.22
C ILE A 11 -15.01 -35.30 25.77
N GLY A 12 -16.12 -35.22 25.06
CA GLY A 12 -16.20 -34.52 23.80
C GLY A 12 -15.95 -33.03 24.03
N MET A 13 -14.87 -32.51 23.44
CA MET A 13 -14.81 -31.13 23.02
C MET A 13 -14.59 -31.15 21.51
N VAL A 14 -15.70 -31.12 20.78
CA VAL A 14 -15.69 -30.59 19.41
C VAL A 14 -15.46 -29.10 19.60
N THR A 15 -14.21 -28.67 19.58
CA THR A 15 -13.90 -27.27 19.32
C THR A 15 -14.43 -26.96 17.93
N LEU A 16 -15.52 -26.19 17.85
CA LEU A 16 -15.87 -25.49 16.62
C LEU A 16 -14.66 -24.64 16.24
N ALA A 17 -13.83 -25.14 15.34
CA ALA A 17 -12.95 -24.30 14.57
C ALA A 17 -13.85 -23.32 13.84
N THR A 18 -13.75 -22.04 14.19
CA THR A 18 -14.21 -20.97 13.31
C THR A 18 -13.38 -21.06 12.04
N ALA A 19 -13.84 -21.85 11.08
CA ALA A 19 -13.43 -21.72 9.69
C ALA A 19 -14.01 -20.40 9.19
N GLN A 20 -13.41 -19.30 9.64
CA GLN A 20 -13.42 -18.08 8.87
C GLN A 20 -12.57 -18.43 7.65
N GLU A 21 -13.23 -18.80 6.56
CA GLU A 21 -12.58 -18.95 5.26
C GLU A 21 -11.79 -17.67 5.05
N LYS A 22 -10.46 -17.75 5.21
CA LYS A 22 -9.55 -16.68 4.83
C LYS A 22 -9.68 -16.56 3.33
N GLU A 23 -10.63 -15.76 2.89
CA GLU A 23 -10.78 -15.29 1.53
C GLU A 23 -9.39 -14.83 1.09
N LYS A 24 -8.84 -15.49 0.07
CA LYS A 24 -7.40 -15.42 -0.22
C LYS A 24 -7.06 -14.00 -0.64
N ALA A 25 -6.34 -13.27 0.21
CA ALA A 25 -5.67 -12.03 -0.13
C ALA A 25 -4.95 -12.21 -1.48
N VAL A 26 -5.15 -11.28 -2.41
CA VAL A 26 -4.46 -11.33 -3.71
C VAL A 26 -2.96 -11.20 -3.43
N PRO A 27 -2.14 -12.23 -3.71
CA PRO A 27 -0.75 -12.23 -3.26
C PRO A 27 0.08 -11.18 -4.01
N ARG A 28 0.82 -10.36 -3.27
CA ARG A 28 1.80 -9.41 -3.83
C ARG A 28 3.12 -10.10 -4.15
N SER A 29 3.78 -9.62 -5.21
CA SER A 29 5.12 -10.09 -5.56
C SER A 29 6.17 -9.68 -4.51
N ALA A 30 7.31 -10.38 -4.48
CA ALA A 30 8.41 -10.01 -3.58
C ALA A 30 8.95 -8.59 -3.85
N GLY A 31 8.90 -8.13 -5.10
CA GLY A 31 9.27 -6.76 -5.48
C GLY A 31 8.33 -5.73 -4.86
N GLU A 32 7.01 -5.96 -4.96
CA GLU A 32 6.00 -5.09 -4.35
C GLU A 32 6.12 -5.04 -2.83
N LEU A 33 6.33 -6.19 -2.17
CA LEU A 33 6.53 -6.23 -0.72
C LEU A 33 7.75 -5.42 -0.29
N LYS A 34 8.88 -5.56 -1.00
CA LYS A 34 10.09 -4.77 -0.74
C LYS A 34 9.88 -3.27 -0.98
N ALA A 35 9.13 -2.91 -2.03
CA ALA A 35 8.80 -1.52 -2.33
C ALA A 35 7.92 -0.90 -1.23
N ILE A 36 6.90 -1.62 -0.77
CA ILE A 36 6.03 -1.20 0.35
C ILE A 36 6.86 -0.99 1.63
N GLU A 37 7.76 -1.92 1.96
CA GLU A 37 8.67 -1.75 3.10
C GLU A 37 9.57 -0.53 2.95
N SER A 38 10.09 -0.29 1.74
CA SER A 38 10.91 0.89 1.45
C SER A 38 10.12 2.17 1.67
N LEU A 39 8.90 2.27 1.13
CA LEU A 39 8.03 3.44 1.30
C LEU A 39 7.74 3.71 2.77
N ARG A 40 7.41 2.67 3.55
CA ARG A 40 7.18 2.78 5.00
C ARG A 40 8.41 3.26 5.76
N LYS A 41 9.60 2.78 5.40
CA LYS A 41 10.88 3.26 5.97
C LYS A 41 11.15 4.73 5.62
N MET A 42 10.68 5.18 4.47
CA MET A 42 10.74 6.59 4.05
C MET A 42 9.62 7.45 4.65
N GLY A 43 8.83 6.92 5.59
CA GLY A 43 7.80 7.68 6.29
C GLY A 43 6.43 7.70 5.61
N ALA A 44 6.22 6.92 4.55
CA ALA A 44 4.90 6.77 3.94
C ALA A 44 3.98 5.92 4.82
N LEU A 45 2.75 6.37 5.01
CA LEU A 45 1.64 5.50 5.37
C LEU A 45 1.20 4.75 4.10
N VAL A 46 1.20 3.41 4.16
CA VAL A 46 0.79 2.55 3.04
C VAL A 46 -0.30 1.60 3.51
N LEU A 47 -1.51 1.81 3.02
CA LEU A 47 -2.72 1.08 3.37
C LEU A 47 -3.34 0.39 2.15
N GLU A 48 -4.05 -0.71 2.39
CA GLU A 48 -4.96 -1.30 1.41
C GLU A 48 -6.29 -0.57 1.46
N VAL A 49 -6.91 -0.33 0.31
CA VAL A 49 -8.18 0.40 0.25
C VAL A 49 -9.34 -0.46 0.79
N ALA A 50 -9.28 -1.78 0.61
CA ALA A 50 -10.27 -2.73 1.10
C ALA A 50 -9.61 -4.05 1.54
N GLN A 51 -10.34 -4.86 2.31
CA GLN A 51 -9.89 -6.20 2.67
C GLN A 51 -9.77 -7.07 1.42
N ASN A 52 -8.69 -7.85 1.35
CA ASN A 52 -8.39 -8.75 0.22
C ASN A 52 -8.21 -8.04 -1.14
N ASP A 53 -7.97 -6.72 -1.12
CA ASP A 53 -7.77 -5.91 -2.30
C ASP A 53 -6.30 -5.48 -2.42
N ASN A 54 -5.81 -5.37 -3.65
CA ASN A 54 -4.43 -4.98 -3.92
C ASN A 54 -4.24 -3.48 -4.16
N HIS A 55 -5.31 -2.68 -4.17
CA HIS A 55 -5.18 -1.25 -4.34
C HIS A 55 -4.63 -0.61 -3.07
N LEU A 56 -3.74 0.35 -3.30
CA LEU A 56 -2.97 1.02 -2.27
C LEU A 56 -3.35 2.49 -2.20
N ASP A 57 -3.54 2.94 -0.97
CA ASP A 57 -3.49 4.33 -0.57
C ASP A 57 -2.12 4.61 0.05
N ILE A 58 -1.38 5.54 -0.54
CA ILE A 58 -0.05 5.93 -0.11
C ILE A 58 -0.06 7.41 0.26
N SER A 59 0.28 7.71 1.51
CA SER A 59 0.21 9.06 2.05
C SER A 59 1.47 9.44 2.82
N TYR A 60 2.07 10.59 2.46
CA TYR A 60 3.16 11.21 3.24
C TYR A 60 2.59 12.33 4.11
N LEU A 61 2.24 11.97 5.35
CA LEU A 61 1.48 12.85 6.25
C LEU A 61 2.32 13.90 6.97
N GLN A 62 3.62 13.65 7.13
CA GLN A 62 4.56 14.53 7.80
C GLN A 62 5.47 15.19 6.76
N PRO A 63 5.67 16.52 6.81
CA PRO A 63 6.66 17.17 5.95
C PRO A 63 8.06 16.61 6.19
N ASP A 64 8.75 16.27 5.11
CA ASP A 64 10.18 15.92 5.14
C ASP A 64 10.97 16.92 4.29
N GLU A 65 11.87 17.69 4.90
CA GLU A 65 12.74 18.63 4.18
C GLU A 65 13.69 17.92 3.21
N LYS A 66 13.95 16.63 3.43
CA LYS A 66 14.80 15.78 2.59
C LYS A 66 14.00 14.95 1.58
N PHE A 67 12.72 15.26 1.39
CA PHE A 67 11.88 14.58 0.39
C PHE A 67 12.52 14.67 -1.00
N GLY A 68 12.58 13.54 -1.71
CA GLY A 68 13.30 13.41 -2.98
C GLY A 68 13.11 12.05 -3.63
N ASP A 69 13.88 11.73 -4.66
CA ASP A 69 13.71 10.54 -5.50
C ASP A 69 13.56 9.23 -4.72
N ALA A 70 14.33 9.05 -3.64
CA ALA A 70 14.27 7.85 -2.81
C ALA A 70 12.87 7.56 -2.21
N HIS A 71 12.06 8.60 -2.03
CA HIS A 71 10.70 8.50 -1.51
C HIS A 71 9.74 7.95 -2.59
N LEU A 72 9.92 8.31 -3.85
CA LEU A 72 8.96 7.97 -4.92
C LEU A 72 9.46 6.84 -5.84
N ALA A 73 10.77 6.59 -5.92
CA ALA A 73 11.34 5.56 -6.78
C ALA A 73 10.74 4.15 -6.59
N PRO A 74 10.32 3.72 -5.37
CA PRO A 74 9.67 2.42 -5.20
C PRO A 74 8.29 2.29 -5.88
N LEU A 75 7.62 3.41 -6.22
CA LEU A 75 6.28 3.39 -6.80
C LEU A 75 6.22 2.61 -8.12
N LYS A 76 7.30 2.60 -8.90
CA LYS A 76 7.39 1.89 -10.19
C LYS A 76 7.20 0.36 -10.07
N GLU A 77 7.41 -0.20 -8.89
CA GLU A 77 7.26 -1.64 -8.64
C GLU A 77 5.82 -2.00 -8.26
N LEU A 78 4.96 -1.02 -7.96
CA LEU A 78 3.61 -1.22 -7.44
C LEU A 78 2.58 -1.17 -8.56
N LYS A 79 1.70 -2.19 -8.63
CA LYS A 79 0.70 -2.33 -9.71
C LYS A 79 -0.71 -1.85 -9.37
N GLY A 80 -0.91 -1.25 -8.19
CA GLY A 80 -2.24 -0.90 -7.69
C GLY A 80 -2.28 0.38 -6.86
N VAL A 81 -1.39 1.34 -7.07
CA VAL A 81 -1.49 2.62 -6.34
C VAL A 81 -2.64 3.43 -6.94
N VAL A 82 -3.72 3.62 -6.18
CA VAL A 82 -4.90 4.36 -6.64
C VAL A 82 -4.95 5.75 -6.03
N HIS A 83 -4.51 5.92 -4.78
CA HIS A 83 -4.40 7.21 -4.13
C HIS A 83 -2.95 7.50 -3.75
N LEU A 84 -2.49 8.70 -4.07
CA LEU A 84 -1.17 9.18 -3.69
C LEU A 84 -1.29 10.60 -3.11
N ASN A 85 -1.02 10.72 -1.81
CA ASN A 85 -1.05 12.00 -1.12
C ASN A 85 0.36 12.51 -0.80
N LEU A 86 0.73 13.61 -1.45
CA LEU A 86 2.03 14.26 -1.35
C LEU A 86 1.92 15.73 -0.91
N ARG A 87 0.79 16.09 -0.30
CA ARG A 87 0.54 17.44 0.19
C ARG A 87 1.63 17.90 1.15
N ASN A 88 2.02 19.17 1.08
CA ASN A 88 3.05 19.81 1.91
C ASN A 88 4.46 19.22 1.77
N GLN A 89 4.73 18.36 0.80
CA GLN A 89 6.09 17.89 0.53
C GLN A 89 6.83 18.87 -0.38
N PRO A 90 8.16 19.03 -0.26
CA PRO A 90 8.96 19.95 -1.10
C PRO A 90 9.18 19.41 -2.53
N ILE A 91 8.11 18.92 -3.16
CA ILE A 91 8.12 18.32 -4.49
C ILE A 91 8.20 19.39 -5.57
N THR A 92 9.01 19.13 -6.59
CA THR A 92 9.14 19.94 -7.81
C THR A 92 8.76 19.13 -9.04
N ASP A 93 8.63 19.78 -10.19
CA ASP A 93 8.35 19.14 -11.48
C ASP A 93 9.29 17.95 -11.78
N ALA A 94 10.54 18.01 -11.33
CA ALA A 94 11.53 16.96 -11.56
C ALA A 94 11.13 15.61 -10.95
N LEU A 95 10.43 15.62 -9.81
CA LEU A 95 10.03 14.39 -9.11
C LEU A 95 8.79 13.71 -9.72
N LEU A 96 8.05 14.41 -10.61
CA LEU A 96 6.89 13.83 -11.29
C LEU A 96 7.26 12.69 -12.24
N VAL A 97 8.53 12.55 -12.59
CA VAL A 97 9.06 11.40 -13.37
C VAL A 97 8.74 10.05 -12.72
N HIS A 98 8.63 10.00 -11.39
CA HIS A 98 8.29 8.77 -10.65
C HIS A 98 6.78 8.49 -10.64
N ILE A 99 5.95 9.51 -10.87
CA ILE A 99 4.49 9.41 -10.78
C ILE A 99 3.87 9.14 -12.16
N LYS A 100 4.46 9.67 -13.24
CA LYS A 100 3.90 9.56 -14.60
C LYS A 100 3.78 8.13 -15.17
N SER A 101 4.32 7.13 -14.48
CA SER A 101 4.25 5.71 -14.86
C SER A 101 3.32 4.89 -13.96
N VAL A 102 2.66 5.53 -12.99
CA VAL A 102 1.73 4.89 -12.07
C VAL A 102 0.33 4.88 -12.69
N ASP A 103 0.14 4.04 -13.70
CA ASP A 103 -1.08 4.05 -14.53
C ASP A 103 -2.37 3.76 -13.75
N SER A 104 -2.29 3.12 -12.58
CA SER A 104 -3.45 2.83 -11.72
C SER A 104 -3.97 4.04 -10.93
N LEU A 105 -3.25 5.18 -10.96
CA LEU A 105 -3.54 6.32 -10.09
C LEU A 105 -4.84 7.01 -10.50
N THR A 106 -5.75 7.17 -9.53
CA THR A 106 -7.04 7.86 -9.70
C THR A 106 -7.10 9.18 -8.94
N GLN A 107 -6.38 9.29 -7.81
CA GLN A 107 -6.30 10.51 -7.02
C GLN A 107 -4.85 10.86 -6.68
N LEU A 108 -4.43 12.09 -7.01
CA LEU A 108 -3.11 12.61 -6.70
C LEU A 108 -3.23 13.95 -5.97
N HIS A 109 -2.76 14.04 -4.73
CA HIS A 109 -2.76 15.31 -3.98
C HIS A 109 -1.39 15.98 -4.04
N LEU A 110 -1.30 17.14 -4.67
CA LEU A 110 -0.08 17.95 -4.80
C LEU A 110 -0.21 19.35 -4.18
N GLU A 111 -1.18 19.57 -3.29
CA GLU A 111 -1.37 20.91 -2.72
C GLU A 111 -0.17 21.33 -1.86
N LYS A 112 0.16 22.62 -1.91
CA LYS A 112 1.31 23.20 -1.19
C LYS A 112 2.66 22.54 -1.54
N THR A 113 2.81 22.11 -2.80
CA THR A 113 4.09 21.70 -3.39
C THR A 113 4.66 22.84 -4.25
N LYS A 114 5.83 22.61 -4.88
CA LYS A 114 6.46 23.51 -5.85
C LYS A 114 6.25 23.03 -7.30
N VAL A 115 5.27 22.17 -7.52
CA VAL A 115 4.89 21.71 -8.86
C VAL A 115 4.22 22.84 -9.62
N THR A 116 4.55 22.98 -10.91
CA THR A 116 4.03 24.00 -11.82
C THR A 116 3.14 23.37 -12.89
N ASP A 117 2.38 24.20 -13.62
CA ASP A 117 1.59 23.76 -14.78
C ASP A 117 2.41 23.02 -15.85
N LYS A 118 3.70 23.38 -15.99
CA LYS A 118 4.63 22.68 -16.88
C LYS A 118 4.87 21.25 -16.40
N GLY A 119 5.07 21.05 -15.10
CA GLY A 119 5.18 19.73 -14.50
C GLY A 119 3.90 18.92 -14.67
N LEU A 120 2.73 19.53 -14.42
CA LEU A 120 1.44 18.85 -14.59
C LEU A 120 1.20 18.36 -16.02
N ALA A 121 1.76 19.03 -17.02
CA ALA A 121 1.67 18.57 -18.41
C ALA A 121 2.33 17.20 -18.66
N GLU A 122 3.30 16.79 -17.83
CA GLU A 122 3.92 15.46 -17.88
C GLU A 122 2.99 14.34 -17.37
N LEU A 123 1.93 14.69 -16.62
CA LEU A 123 0.98 13.73 -16.05
C LEU A 123 -0.17 13.38 -16.99
N LYS A 124 -0.23 13.98 -18.20
CA LYS A 124 -1.28 13.72 -19.20
C LYS A 124 -1.38 12.26 -19.64
N GLY A 125 -0.34 11.45 -19.41
CA GLY A 125 -0.34 10.02 -19.69
C GLY A 125 -1.14 9.17 -18.70
N LEU A 126 -1.48 9.70 -17.52
CA LEU A 126 -2.22 9.00 -16.47
C LEU A 126 -3.71 8.94 -16.81
N LYS A 127 -4.10 7.94 -17.60
CA LYS A 127 -5.45 7.84 -18.18
C LYS A 127 -6.56 7.60 -17.16
N ASN A 128 -6.23 7.09 -15.98
CA ASN A 128 -7.18 6.80 -14.91
C ASN A 128 -7.25 7.92 -13.86
N LEU A 129 -6.47 9.00 -14.01
CA LEU A 129 -6.46 10.09 -13.05
C LEU A 129 -7.77 10.89 -13.13
N GLU A 130 -8.50 10.93 -12.03
CA GLU A 130 -9.81 11.58 -11.90
C GLU A 130 -9.73 12.86 -11.05
N TYR A 131 -8.83 12.88 -10.07
CA TYR A 131 -8.63 14.00 -9.14
C TYR A 131 -7.16 14.39 -9.03
N LEU A 132 -6.89 15.70 -9.08
CA LEU A 132 -5.56 16.31 -8.99
C LEU A 132 -5.60 17.64 -8.22
#